data_AF-A0A7C6F646-F1
#
_entry.id   AF-A0A7C6F646-F1
#
_cell.length_a   1.000
_cell.length_b   1.000
_cell.length_c   1.000
_cell.angle_alpha   90.00
_cell.angle_beta   90.00
_cell.angle_gamma   90.00
#
_symmetry.space_group_name_H-M   'P 1'
#
loop_
_entity.id
_entity.type
_entity.pdbx_description
1 polymer ?
#
loop_
_entity_poly.entity_id
_entity_poly.type
_entity_poly.pdbx_seq_one_letter_code
_entity_poly.pdbx_strand_id
1 'polypeptide(L)'
;GMLNWQELAAETARRVRAIDARHAIIIEPAPWGSPSSLDLLEPIDVPGIVYSVHMYIPHSFTHQGVYDNPTGVVYPGTIEGRWYDRETLRKALTPVMKFQQEFGVHIYIGEFSAIRWAPGDSAYQYLRDCIEIFEENGWDWAYHAFREWDGWSVEHGPDPKDRNRTAEPTDRARLLQSWYSKNVKPAFTLKTDGP
;
A
#
# COMPACT_ATOMS: atom_id res chain seq x y z
N GLY A 1 21.78 -24.13 -7.94
CA GLY A 1 20.84 -24.17 -6.80
C GLY A 1 19.65 -23.30 -7.14
N MET A 2 18.54 -23.43 -6.41
CA MET A 2 17.43 -22.47 -6.52
C MET A 2 17.87 -21.14 -5.91
N LEU A 3 17.57 -20.03 -6.60
CA LEU A 3 17.85 -18.68 -6.12
C LEU A 3 16.94 -18.35 -4.93
N ASN A 4 17.43 -17.57 -3.97
CA ASN A 4 16.56 -16.93 -2.99
C ASN A 4 15.73 -15.81 -3.66
N TRP A 5 14.77 -15.23 -2.94
CA TRP A 5 13.89 -14.20 -3.50
C TRP A 5 14.66 -13.02 -4.10
N GLN A 6 15.63 -12.47 -3.37
CA GLN A 6 16.37 -11.29 -3.80
C GLN A 6 17.26 -11.58 -5.02
N GLU A 7 17.92 -12.74 -5.03
CA GLU A 7 18.71 -13.20 -6.19
C GLU A 7 17.83 -13.39 -7.42
N LEU A 8 16.64 -13.98 -7.25
CA LEU A 8 15.68 -14.18 -8.33
C LEU A 8 15.13 -12.86 -8.86
N ALA A 9 14.77 -11.94 -7.97
CA ALA A 9 14.29 -10.61 -8.33
C ALA A 9 15.35 -9.81 -9.09
N ALA A 10 16.60 -9.83 -8.61
CA ALA A 10 17.73 -9.16 -9.28
C ALA A 10 18.03 -9.75 -10.67
N GLU A 11 18.08 -11.08 -10.79
CA GLU A 11 18.31 -11.73 -12.07
C GLU A 11 17.17 -11.47 -13.06
N THR A 12 15.92 -11.51 -12.58
CA THR A 12 14.74 -11.19 -13.39
C THR A 12 14.79 -9.74 -13.86
N ALA A 13 15.11 -8.79 -12.97
CA ALA A 13 15.22 -7.38 -13.31
C ALA A 13 16.31 -7.11 -14.35
N ARG A 14 17.49 -7.75 -14.25
CA ARG A 14 18.56 -7.64 -15.26
C ARG A 14 18.09 -8.16 -16.62
N ARG A 15 17.38 -9.28 -16.66
CA ARG A 15 16.84 -9.85 -17.92
C ARG A 15 15.77 -8.98 -18.54
N VAL A 16 14.87 -8.41 -17.74
CA VAL A 16 13.91 -7.41 -18.21
C VAL A 16 14.65 -6.20 -18.78
N ARG A 17 15.65 -5.67 -18.07
CA ARG A 17 16.39 -4.47 -18.49
C ARG A 17 17.24 -4.69 -19.75
N ALA A 18 17.64 -5.92 -20.04
CA ALA A 18 18.31 -6.28 -21.31
C ALA A 18 17.37 -6.18 -22.54
N ILE A 19 16.05 -6.20 -22.34
CA ILE A 19 15.03 -6.12 -23.39
C ILE A 19 14.34 -4.75 -23.38
N ASP A 20 14.12 -4.20 -22.20
CA ASP A 20 13.37 -2.97 -21.97
C ASP A 20 14.16 -2.01 -21.08
N ALA A 21 14.75 -0.98 -21.69
CA ALA A 21 15.56 0.00 -20.99
C ALA A 21 14.75 1.06 -20.21
N ARG A 22 13.41 1.11 -20.35
CA ARG A 22 12.63 2.30 -19.98
C ARG A 22 11.59 2.09 -18.89
N HIS A 23 10.87 0.96 -18.90
CA HIS A 23 9.77 0.79 -17.96
C HIS A 23 10.28 0.56 -16.53
N ALA A 24 9.52 1.08 -15.56
CA ALA A 24 9.77 0.80 -14.14
C ALA A 24 9.56 -0.69 -13.86
N ILE A 25 10.38 -1.24 -12.96
CA ILE A 25 10.23 -2.60 -12.46
C ILE A 25 9.89 -2.48 -10.98
N ILE A 26 8.70 -2.92 -10.60
CA ILE A 26 8.24 -2.86 -9.21
C ILE A 26 8.68 -4.14 -8.50
N ILE A 27 9.33 -4.01 -7.35
CA ILE A 27 9.83 -5.14 -6.55
C ILE A 27 9.35 -4.99 -5.11
N GLU A 28 8.89 -6.09 -4.53
CA GLU A 28 8.40 -6.17 -3.15
C GLU A 28 9.33 -7.02 -2.29
N PRO A 29 9.52 -6.68 -1.01
CA PRO A 29 10.28 -7.52 -0.10
C PRO A 29 9.48 -8.76 0.32
N ALA A 30 10.19 -9.85 0.61
CA ALA A 30 9.59 -11.03 1.21
C ALA A 30 9.77 -11.03 2.73
N PRO A 31 8.81 -11.57 3.51
CA PRO A 31 7.51 -12.07 3.06
C PRO A 31 6.44 -10.96 2.95
N TRP A 32 5.41 -11.24 2.15
CA TRP A 32 4.13 -10.50 2.06
C TRP A 32 4.21 -9.01 1.67
N GLY A 33 5.36 -8.51 1.18
CA GLY A 33 5.51 -7.09 0.92
C GLY A 33 5.44 -6.23 2.19
N SER A 34 5.66 -6.80 3.39
CA SER A 34 5.50 -6.05 4.65
C SER A 34 6.46 -4.85 4.70
N PRO A 35 6.06 -3.71 5.28
CA PRO A 35 6.94 -2.56 5.49
C PRO A 35 8.23 -2.93 6.20
N SER A 36 8.15 -3.78 7.24
CA SER A 36 9.31 -4.26 8.01
C SER A 36 10.24 -5.17 7.22
N SER A 37 9.76 -5.80 6.14
CA SER A 37 10.57 -6.72 5.35
C SER A 37 11.62 -5.98 4.48
N LEU A 38 11.51 -4.65 4.33
CA LEU A 38 12.56 -3.85 3.71
C LEU A 38 13.86 -3.84 4.52
N ASP A 39 13.80 -4.05 5.85
CA ASP A 39 15.01 -4.20 6.68
C ASP A 39 15.84 -5.45 6.29
N LEU A 40 15.26 -6.37 5.51
CA LEU A 40 15.88 -7.61 5.03
C LEU A 40 16.25 -7.57 3.54
N LEU A 41 15.99 -6.46 2.86
CA LEU A 41 16.22 -6.31 1.42
C LEU A 41 17.39 -5.34 1.20
N GLU A 42 18.33 -5.70 0.33
CA GLU A 42 19.28 -4.71 -0.20
C GLU A 42 18.78 -4.21 -1.56
N PRO A 43 19.00 -2.93 -1.90
CA PRO A 43 18.62 -2.44 -3.21
C PRO A 43 19.25 -3.25 -4.34
N ILE A 44 18.43 -3.60 -5.32
CA ILE A 44 18.87 -4.24 -6.54
C ILE A 44 19.55 -3.19 -7.43
N ASP A 45 20.82 -3.45 -7.75
CA ASP A 45 21.62 -2.66 -8.69
C ASP A 45 21.17 -2.86 -10.15
N VAL A 46 19.96 -2.39 -10.44
CA VAL A 46 19.35 -2.32 -11.77
C VAL A 46 18.66 -0.95 -11.89
N PRO A 47 18.88 -0.19 -12.98
CA PRO A 47 18.19 1.09 -13.16
C PRO A 47 16.66 0.94 -13.24
N GLY A 48 15.93 1.90 -12.66
CA GLY A 48 14.48 1.99 -12.77
C GLY A 48 13.70 1.00 -11.90
N ILE A 49 14.30 0.47 -10.84
CA ILE A 49 13.56 -0.25 -9.79
C ILE A 49 12.73 0.75 -8.96
N VAL A 50 11.49 0.38 -8.68
CA VAL A 50 10.62 1.00 -7.69
C VAL A 50 10.33 -0.05 -6.62
N TYR A 51 10.46 0.32 -5.34
CA TYR A 51 10.20 -0.61 -4.25
C TYR A 51 8.76 -0.46 -3.76
N SER A 52 8.07 -1.59 -3.63
CA SER A 52 6.68 -1.63 -3.19
C SER A 52 6.54 -2.32 -1.84
N VAL A 53 5.60 -1.84 -1.02
CA VAL A 53 5.16 -2.50 0.21
C VAL A 53 3.64 -2.46 0.36
N HIS A 54 3.09 -3.38 1.13
CA HIS A 54 1.66 -3.46 1.47
C HIS A 54 1.43 -2.93 2.89
N MET A 55 0.49 -2.01 3.08
CA MET A 55 0.15 -1.44 4.38
C MET A 55 -1.20 -1.98 4.87
N TYR A 56 -1.14 -3.02 5.71
CA TYR A 56 -2.30 -3.60 6.40
C TYR A 56 -2.16 -3.64 7.92
N ILE A 57 -1.19 -2.90 8.48
CA ILE A 57 -0.93 -2.89 9.92
C ILE A 57 -1.94 -1.96 10.62
N PRO A 58 -2.62 -2.39 11.71
CA PRO A 58 -2.63 -3.74 12.26
C PRO A 58 -3.57 -4.67 11.49
N HIS A 59 -3.08 -5.88 11.22
CA HIS A 59 -3.81 -6.85 10.39
C HIS A 59 -5.17 -7.24 10.99
N SER A 60 -5.25 -7.40 12.31
CA SER A 60 -6.51 -7.70 13.00
C SER A 60 -7.58 -6.63 12.86
N PHE A 61 -7.22 -5.39 12.56
CA PHE A 61 -8.18 -4.34 12.22
C PHE A 61 -8.55 -4.37 10.75
N THR A 62 -7.56 -4.39 9.86
CA THR A 62 -7.79 -4.28 8.40
C THR A 62 -8.49 -5.51 7.82
N HIS A 63 -8.42 -6.64 8.53
CA HIS A 63 -9.01 -7.93 8.16
C HIS A 63 -9.99 -8.48 9.22
N GLN A 64 -10.52 -7.66 10.14
CA GLN A 64 -11.52 -8.14 11.11
C GLN A 64 -12.71 -8.79 10.38
N GLY A 65 -13.17 -9.96 10.81
CA GLY A 65 -14.25 -10.70 10.13
C GLY A 65 -13.85 -11.41 8.82
N VAL A 66 -12.57 -11.41 8.44
CA VAL A 66 -12.02 -12.26 7.38
C VAL A 66 -11.51 -13.56 8.01
N TYR A 67 -11.94 -14.72 7.49
CA TYR A 67 -11.71 -16.02 8.12
C TYR A 67 -12.16 -16.01 9.60
N ASP A 68 -11.29 -16.40 10.53
CA ASP A 68 -11.58 -16.47 11.97
C ASP A 68 -11.17 -15.19 12.73
N ASN A 69 -10.85 -14.09 12.03
CA ASN A 69 -10.45 -12.84 12.69
C ASN A 69 -11.63 -12.23 13.47
N PRO A 70 -11.46 -11.86 14.76
CA PRO A 70 -12.50 -11.23 15.55
C PRO A 70 -12.99 -9.90 14.95
N THR A 71 -14.27 -9.60 15.12
CA THR A 71 -14.89 -8.32 14.74
C THR A 71 -14.98 -7.35 15.92
N GLY A 72 -15.25 -6.07 15.63
CA GLY A 72 -15.48 -5.05 16.65
C GLY A 72 -14.23 -4.24 17.00
N VAL A 73 -13.17 -4.37 16.22
CA VAL A 73 -11.91 -3.65 16.40
C VAL A 73 -12.07 -2.22 15.87
N VAL A 74 -11.84 -1.23 16.72
CA VAL A 74 -12.00 0.21 16.42
C VAL A 74 -10.63 0.85 16.18
N TYR A 75 -10.56 1.77 15.23
CA TYR A 75 -9.40 2.60 14.95
C TYR A 75 -9.82 4.07 14.85
N PRO A 76 -9.07 5.04 15.42
CA PRO A 76 -8.00 4.85 16.39
C PRO A 76 -8.49 4.15 17.66
N GLY A 77 -7.63 3.38 18.32
CA GLY A 77 -8.03 2.61 19.49
C GLY A 77 -7.01 1.60 19.97
N THR A 78 -7.34 0.91 21.07
CA THR A 78 -6.52 -0.21 21.57
C THR A 78 -6.84 -1.47 20.80
N ILE A 79 -5.83 -2.03 20.14
CA ILE A 79 -5.89 -3.25 19.34
C ILE A 79 -4.81 -4.18 19.86
N GLU A 80 -5.19 -5.38 20.30
CA GLU A 80 -4.26 -6.39 20.86
C GLU A 80 -3.38 -5.84 22.01
N GLY A 81 -3.97 -5.01 22.87
CA GLY A 81 -3.26 -4.43 24.03
C GLY A 81 -2.33 -3.27 23.70
N ARG A 82 -2.27 -2.81 22.45
CA ARG A 82 -1.49 -1.66 22.02
C ARG A 82 -2.40 -0.57 21.45
N TRP A 83 -2.09 0.69 21.75
CA TRP A 83 -2.76 1.83 21.14
C TRP A 83 -2.31 1.99 19.67
N TYR A 84 -3.29 2.15 18.77
CA TYR A 84 -3.08 2.45 17.36
C TYR A 84 -3.80 3.75 16.98
N ASP A 85 -3.02 4.63 16.38
CA ASP A 85 -3.38 5.93 15.83
C ASP A 85 -2.43 6.27 14.67
N ARG A 86 -2.57 7.45 14.08
CA ARG A 86 -1.70 7.96 13.01
C ARG A 86 -0.21 7.85 13.33
N GLU A 87 0.20 8.19 14.55
CA GLU A 87 1.61 8.16 14.96
C GLU A 87 2.12 6.71 15.04
N THR A 88 1.29 5.78 15.50
CA THR A 88 1.62 4.35 15.52
C THR A 88 1.73 3.78 14.10
N LEU A 89 0.87 4.20 13.16
CA LEU A 89 0.99 3.83 11.75
C LEU A 89 2.28 4.39 11.13
N ARG A 90 2.60 5.66 11.42
CA ARG A 90 3.85 6.29 10.97
C ARG A 90 5.09 5.52 11.47
N LYS A 91 5.07 5.08 12.73
CA LYS A 91 6.13 4.21 13.29
C LYS A 91 6.22 2.86 12.58
N ALA A 92 5.10 2.26 12.20
CA ALA A 92 5.10 1.01 11.44
C ALA A 92 5.73 1.15 10.04
N LEU A 93 5.70 2.35 9.47
CA LEU A 93 6.31 2.68 8.17
C LEU A 93 7.75 3.20 8.26
N THR A 94 8.32 3.27 9.47
CA THR A 94 9.72 3.72 9.67
C THR A 94 10.74 2.91 8.87
N PRO A 95 10.65 1.57 8.73
CA PRO A 95 11.56 0.82 7.87
C PRO A 95 11.56 1.31 6.42
N VAL A 96 10.39 1.68 5.89
CA VAL A 96 10.22 2.21 4.52
C VAL A 96 10.90 3.57 4.38
N MET A 97 10.67 4.48 5.34
CA MET A 97 11.29 5.81 5.36
C MET A 97 12.82 5.72 5.44
N LYS A 98 13.34 4.79 6.26
CA LYS A 98 14.79 4.55 6.37
C LYS A 98 15.36 4.02 5.06
N PHE A 99 14.71 3.01 4.46
CA PHE A 99 15.15 2.43 3.20
C PHE A 99 15.17 3.48 2.07
N GLN A 100 14.13 4.31 1.98
CA GLN A 100 14.07 5.43 1.04
C GLN A 100 15.21 6.42 1.27
N GLN A 101 15.45 6.83 2.53
CA GLN A 101 16.47 7.81 2.88
C GLN A 101 17.89 7.30 2.65
N GLU A 102 18.16 6.05 3.02
CA GLU A 102 19.48 5.44 2.93
C GLU A 102 19.91 5.23 1.48
N PHE A 103 18.98 4.82 0.62
CA PHE A 103 19.31 4.40 -0.75
C PHE A 103 18.84 5.36 -1.83
N GLY A 104 18.08 6.41 -1.49
CA GLY A 104 17.59 7.40 -2.46
C GLY A 104 16.64 6.81 -3.51
N VAL A 105 15.89 5.77 -3.13
CA VAL A 105 15.01 5.01 -4.04
C VAL A 105 13.59 5.57 -4.08
N HIS A 106 12.84 5.22 -5.12
CA HIS A 106 11.40 5.52 -5.19
C HIS A 106 10.58 4.45 -4.48
N ILE A 107 9.57 4.88 -3.71
CA ILE A 107 8.67 4.01 -2.96
C ILE A 107 7.26 4.10 -3.53
N TYR A 108 6.62 2.93 -3.61
CA TYR A 108 5.22 2.75 -3.98
C TYR A 108 4.51 1.94 -2.89
N ILE A 109 3.29 2.31 -2.52
CA ILE A 109 2.44 1.48 -1.66
C ILE A 109 1.51 0.68 -2.58
N GLY A 110 1.89 -0.58 -2.85
CA GLY A 110 1.18 -1.45 -3.79
C GLY A 110 -0.22 -1.81 -3.33
N GLU A 111 -0.42 -1.95 -2.02
CA GLU A 111 -1.72 -2.24 -1.43
C GLU A 111 -1.90 -1.60 -0.06
N PHE A 112 -3.11 -1.14 0.22
CA PHE A 112 -3.59 -0.85 1.57
C PHE A 112 -5.12 -0.82 1.56
N SER A 113 -5.73 -1.18 2.69
CA SER A 113 -7.17 -1.08 2.88
C SER A 113 -7.60 -1.18 4.34
N ALA A 114 -8.90 -1.00 4.57
CA ALA A 114 -9.57 -1.33 5.81
C ALA A 114 -10.94 -1.96 5.49
N ILE A 115 -11.31 -2.99 6.26
CA ILE A 115 -12.57 -3.71 6.04
C ILE A 115 -13.80 -2.82 6.23
N ARG A 116 -14.81 -3.02 5.38
CA ARG A 116 -15.93 -2.10 5.27
C ARG A 116 -16.84 -2.03 6.49
N TRP A 117 -16.89 -3.11 7.27
CA TRP A 117 -17.72 -3.28 8.47
C TRP A 117 -16.97 -3.00 9.78
N ALA A 118 -15.77 -2.38 9.71
CA ALA A 118 -15.13 -1.86 10.90
C ALA A 118 -16.08 -0.86 11.60
N PRO A 119 -16.19 -0.86 12.94
CA PRO A 119 -17.20 -0.07 13.63
C PRO A 119 -17.02 1.44 13.44
N GLY A 120 -18.14 2.18 13.37
CA GLY A 120 -18.13 3.64 13.24
C GLY A 120 -17.46 4.11 11.95
N ASP A 121 -16.65 5.17 12.06
CA ASP A 121 -15.86 5.74 10.97
C ASP A 121 -14.42 5.18 10.93
N SER A 122 -14.14 4.05 11.61
CA SER A 122 -12.78 3.56 11.81
C SER A 122 -12.03 3.33 10.51
N ALA A 123 -12.68 2.70 9.53
CA ALA A 123 -12.08 2.45 8.23
C ALA A 123 -11.79 3.76 7.47
N TYR A 124 -12.64 4.78 7.60
CA TYR A 124 -12.38 6.10 7.04
C TYR A 124 -11.17 6.77 7.71
N GLN A 125 -11.09 6.77 9.05
CA GLN A 125 -9.98 7.36 9.78
C GLN A 125 -8.64 6.69 9.45
N TYR A 126 -8.63 5.35 9.35
CA TYR A 126 -7.45 4.59 8.95
C TYR A 126 -6.96 4.96 7.55
N LEU A 127 -7.85 4.95 6.57
CA LEU A 127 -7.49 5.28 5.19
C LEU A 127 -6.98 6.72 5.07
N ARG A 128 -7.61 7.67 5.78
CA ARG A 128 -7.15 9.07 5.80
C ARG A 128 -5.72 9.15 6.33
N ASP A 129 -5.48 8.56 7.49
CA ASP A 129 -4.18 8.64 8.16
C ASP A 129 -3.08 7.95 7.35
N CYS A 130 -3.36 6.79 6.73
CA CYS A 130 -2.45 6.14 5.79
C CYS A 130 -2.10 7.02 4.59
N ILE A 131 -3.11 7.53 3.87
CA ILE A 131 -2.89 8.35 2.67
C ILE A 131 -2.11 9.61 3.03
N GLU A 132 -2.46 10.30 4.12
CA GLU A 132 -1.72 11.48 4.56
C GLU A 132 -0.24 11.16 4.83
N ILE A 133 0.07 10.02 5.48
CA ILE A 133 1.46 9.61 5.68
C ILE A 133 2.15 9.32 4.35
N PHE A 134 1.49 8.65 3.40
CA PHE A 134 2.08 8.36 2.10
C PHE A 134 2.40 9.65 1.33
N GLU A 135 1.45 10.58 1.30
CA GLU A 135 1.57 11.88 0.63
C GLU A 135 2.65 12.75 1.27
N GLU A 136 2.77 12.76 2.60
CA GLU A 136 3.84 13.48 3.32
C GLU A 136 5.25 12.97 2.97
N ASN A 137 5.38 11.70 2.59
CA ASN A 137 6.66 11.09 2.21
C ASN A 137 6.86 11.04 0.68
N GLY A 138 5.91 11.58 -0.09
CA GLY A 138 5.96 11.61 -1.55
C GLY A 138 5.86 10.22 -2.19
N TRP A 139 5.16 9.28 -1.55
CA TRP A 139 4.97 7.93 -2.07
C TRP A 139 3.73 7.84 -2.95
N ASP A 140 3.86 7.16 -4.08
CA ASP A 140 2.71 6.73 -4.88
C ASP A 140 1.97 5.61 -4.14
N TRP A 141 0.68 5.41 -4.42
CA TRP A 141 -0.11 4.36 -3.75
C TRP A 141 -1.28 3.84 -4.59
N ALA A 142 -1.67 2.60 -4.36
CA ALA A 142 -2.89 2.01 -4.91
C ALA A 142 -3.80 1.44 -3.80
N TYR A 143 -5.08 1.80 -3.89
CA TYR A 143 -6.09 1.31 -2.96
C TYR A 143 -6.50 -0.12 -3.33
N HIS A 144 -6.49 -1.01 -2.33
CA HIS A 144 -7.06 -2.34 -2.45
C HIS A 144 -8.47 -2.34 -1.80
N ALA A 145 -9.56 -2.79 -2.42
CA ALA A 145 -9.67 -3.27 -3.78
C ALA A 145 -10.84 -2.60 -4.52
N PHE A 146 -10.58 -2.16 -5.76
CA PHE A 146 -11.63 -1.67 -6.64
C PHE A 146 -12.27 -2.85 -7.40
N ARG A 147 -13.50 -3.22 -7.00
CA ARG A 147 -14.34 -4.23 -7.66
C ARG A 147 -13.73 -5.63 -7.78
N GLU A 148 -12.88 -6.00 -6.84
CA GLU A 148 -12.36 -7.36 -6.71
C GLU A 148 -13.17 -8.12 -5.65
N TRP A 149 -13.02 -7.77 -4.37
CA TRP A 149 -13.89 -8.24 -3.29
C TRP A 149 -14.62 -7.10 -2.59
N ASP A 150 -15.83 -7.36 -2.10
CA ASP A 150 -16.68 -6.31 -1.56
C ASP A 150 -16.32 -5.91 -0.11
N GLY A 151 -15.58 -6.75 0.62
CA GLY A 151 -15.16 -6.45 2.00
C GLY A 151 -14.20 -5.27 2.11
N TRP A 152 -13.37 -5.06 1.09
CA TRP A 152 -12.51 -3.88 0.95
C TRP A 152 -13.02 -2.90 -0.10
N SER A 153 -14.31 -2.94 -0.43
CA SER A 153 -14.86 -2.03 -1.42
C SER A 153 -15.33 -0.73 -0.78
N VAL A 154 -14.88 0.39 -1.35
CA VAL A 154 -15.43 1.72 -1.03
C VAL A 154 -16.80 1.97 -1.69
N GLU A 155 -17.24 1.11 -2.61
CA GLU A 155 -18.56 1.25 -3.26
C GLU A 155 -19.70 0.63 -2.44
N HIS A 156 -19.41 0.03 -1.28
CA HIS A 156 -20.41 -0.63 -0.44
C HIS A 156 -20.45 -0.08 0.98
N GLY A 157 -21.65 -0.11 1.58
CA GLY A 157 -21.91 0.35 2.95
C GLY A 157 -21.31 -0.56 4.02
N PRO A 158 -21.52 -0.29 5.31
CA PRO A 158 -20.87 -1.06 6.38
C PRO A 158 -21.54 -2.39 6.71
N ASP A 159 -22.78 -2.66 6.28
CA ASP A 159 -23.47 -3.92 6.56
C ASP A 159 -22.87 -5.07 5.72
N PRO A 160 -22.23 -6.09 6.32
CA PRO A 160 -21.65 -7.20 5.56
C PRO A 160 -22.70 -8.07 4.84
N LYS A 161 -23.98 -7.99 5.24
CA LYS A 161 -25.08 -8.73 4.60
C LYS A 161 -25.59 -8.05 3.33
N ASP A 162 -25.37 -6.74 3.18
CA ASP A 162 -25.74 -6.02 1.97
C ASP A 162 -24.62 -6.10 0.94
N ARG A 163 -24.81 -6.91 -0.11
CA ARG A 163 -23.83 -7.10 -1.17
C ARG A 163 -24.00 -6.10 -2.33
N ASN A 164 -24.91 -5.13 -2.19
CA ASN A 164 -25.15 -4.11 -3.20
C ASN A 164 -24.25 -2.90 -3.00
N ARG A 165 -23.91 -2.25 -4.12
CA ARG A 165 -23.23 -0.96 -4.10
C ARG A 165 -24.19 0.14 -3.64
N THR A 166 -23.67 1.12 -2.93
CA THR A 166 -24.45 2.29 -2.51
C THR A 166 -24.79 3.16 -3.71
N ALA A 167 -25.96 3.78 -3.71
CA ALA A 167 -26.38 4.71 -4.77
C ALA A 167 -25.51 5.98 -4.78
N GLU A 168 -25.17 6.48 -3.59
CA GLU A 168 -24.28 7.60 -3.40
C GLU A 168 -22.88 7.12 -2.96
N PRO A 169 -21.80 7.87 -3.27
CA PRO A 169 -20.47 7.53 -2.77
C PRO A 169 -20.45 7.39 -1.25
N THR A 170 -19.69 6.42 -0.73
CA THR A 170 -19.40 6.34 0.71
C THR A 170 -18.45 7.47 1.13
N ASP A 171 -18.28 7.66 2.44
CA ASP A 171 -17.23 8.52 3.00
C ASP A 171 -15.83 8.10 2.55
N ARG A 172 -15.52 6.80 2.56
CA ARG A 172 -14.26 6.23 2.06
C ARG A 172 -14.08 6.50 0.56
N ALA A 173 -15.14 6.35 -0.24
CA ALA A 173 -15.07 6.65 -1.66
C ALA A 173 -14.79 8.14 -1.91
N ARG A 174 -15.46 9.03 -1.19
CA ARG A 174 -15.22 10.48 -1.26
C ARG A 174 -13.79 10.84 -0.83
N LEU A 175 -13.26 10.20 0.21
CA LEU A 175 -11.88 10.39 0.65
C LEU A 175 -10.90 10.05 -0.48
N LEU A 176 -10.99 8.86 -1.06
CA LEU A 176 -10.11 8.44 -2.16
C LEU A 176 -10.22 9.38 -3.36
N GLN A 177 -11.46 9.71 -3.77
CA GLN A 177 -11.71 10.64 -4.87
C GLN A 177 -11.10 12.02 -4.62
N SER A 178 -11.13 12.51 -3.37
CA SER A 178 -10.54 13.81 -3.03
C SER A 178 -9.03 13.83 -3.23
N TRP A 179 -8.33 12.74 -2.92
CA TRP A 179 -6.89 12.62 -3.16
C TRP A 179 -6.58 12.37 -4.63
N TYR A 180 -7.32 11.49 -5.30
CA TYR A 180 -7.16 11.27 -6.74
C TYR A 180 -7.39 12.52 -7.57
N SER A 181 -8.25 13.44 -7.13
CA SER A 181 -8.46 14.72 -7.82
C SER A 181 -7.23 15.62 -7.83
N LYS A 182 -6.25 15.37 -6.95
CA LYS A 182 -4.97 16.08 -6.89
C LYS A 182 -3.93 15.51 -7.85
N ASN A 183 -4.17 14.34 -8.44
CA ASN A 183 -3.22 13.71 -9.35
C ASN A 183 -3.00 14.58 -10.59
N VAL A 184 -1.73 14.88 -10.85
CA VAL A 184 -1.31 15.57 -12.07
C VAL A 184 -0.79 14.53 -13.04
N LYS A 185 -1.26 14.56 -14.28
CA LYS A 185 -0.74 13.68 -15.32
C LYS A 185 0.77 13.92 -15.46
N PRO A 186 1.62 12.89 -15.27
CA PRO A 186 3.06 13.07 -15.40
C PRO A 186 3.41 13.52 -16.83
N ALA A 187 4.25 14.55 -16.92
CA ALA A 187 4.85 14.96 -18.18
C ALA A 187 6.08 14.09 -18.44
N PHE A 188 5.93 13.05 -19.25
CA PHE A 188 7.06 12.28 -19.72
C PHE A 188 7.72 13.04 -20.87
N THR A 189 8.79 13.79 -20.59
CA THR A 189 9.72 14.18 -21.66
C THR A 189 10.41 12.91 -22.12
N LEU A 190 10.09 12.47 -23.34
CA LEU A 190 10.89 11.48 -24.03
C LEU A 190 12.32 12.02 -24.04
N LYS A 191 13.22 11.41 -23.26
CA LYS A 191 14.64 11.49 -23.61
C LYS A 191 14.72 10.84 -24.99
N THR A 192 14.82 11.66 -26.02
CA THR A 192 15.29 11.20 -27.32
C THR A 192 16.65 10.61 -27.05
N ASP A 193 16.80 9.30 -27.25
CA ASP A 193 18.09 8.64 -27.21
C ASP A 193 19.04 9.43 -28.13
N GLY A 194 19.98 10.16 -27.51
CA GLY A 194 21.08 10.79 -28.20
C GLY A 194 22.09 9.72 -28.62
N PRO A 195 22.88 9.98 -29.68
CA PRO A 195 23.68 8.98 -30.39
C PRO A 195 24.68 8.22 -29.50
#